data_AF-A0A4R1N668-F1
#
_entry.id   AF-A0A4R1N668-F1
#
_cell.length_a   1.000
_cell.length_b   1.000
_cell.length_c   1.000
_cell.angle_alpha   90.00
_cell.angle_beta   90.00
_cell.angle_gamma   90.00
#
_symmetry.space_group_name_H-M   'P 1'
#
loop_
_entity.id
_entity.type
_entity.pdbx_description
1 polymer ?
#
loop_
_entity_poly.entity_id
_entity_poly.type
_entity_poly.pdbx_seq_one_letter_code
_entity_poly.pdbx_strand_id
1 'polypeptide(L)'
;MRIRNKKLLLFVLAMLAFTLSTNLYAQTITTNNPYFSTNTVETTFISKSDEYIAVPFRDIIEWRYKAVDGELYRRQYNYSKQKWIGEWELC
;
A
#
# COMPACT_ATOMS: atom_id res chain seq x y z
N MET A 1 -42.96 3.99 29.08
CA MET A 1 -42.69 5.32 28.46
C MET A 1 -41.39 5.22 27.67
N ARG A 2 -41.46 5.06 26.33
CA ARG A 2 -40.28 4.85 25.47
C ARG A 2 -39.68 6.20 25.09
N ILE A 3 -38.63 6.61 25.77
CA ILE A 3 -37.97 7.90 25.54
C ILE A 3 -37.23 7.81 24.20
N ARG A 4 -37.72 8.54 23.19
CA ARG A 4 -37.10 8.59 21.86
C ARG A 4 -35.91 9.55 21.91
N ASN A 5 -34.70 9.02 22.10
CA ASN A 5 -33.45 9.78 22.08
C ASN A 5 -33.10 10.17 20.64
N LYS A 6 -33.79 11.18 20.10
CA LYS A 6 -33.60 11.68 18.72
C LYS A 6 -32.15 12.07 18.42
N LYS A 7 -31.40 12.51 19.45
CA LYS A 7 -29.96 12.82 19.35
C LYS A 7 -29.10 11.59 19.05
N LEU A 8 -29.45 10.43 19.61
CA LEU A 8 -28.77 9.16 19.34
C LEU A 8 -29.04 8.70 17.90
N LEU A 9 -30.29 8.85 17.43
CA LEU A 9 -30.65 8.52 16.05
C LEU A 9 -29.90 9.39 15.04
N LEU A 10 -29.79 10.70 15.29
CA LEU A 10 -29.06 11.63 14.44
C LEU A 10 -27.56 11.32 14.40
N PHE A 11 -26.98 10.90 15.53
CA PHE A 11 -25.56 10.52 15.61
C PHE A 11 -25.25 9.25 14.81
N VAL A 12 -26.12 8.23 14.88
CA VAL A 12 -25.98 6.99 14.11
C VAL A 12 -26.13 7.25 12.61
N LEU A 13 -27.04 8.14 12.20
CA LEU A 13 -27.23 8.51 10.79
C LEU A 13 -26.01 9.23 10.21
N ALA A 14 -25.36 10.09 11.00
CA ALA A 14 -24.14 10.81 10.60
C ALA A 14 -22.95 9.86 10.41
N MET A 15 -22.81 8.85 11.28
CA MET A 15 -21.78 7.82 11.15
C MET A 15 -21.94 6.96 9.88
N LEU A 16 -23.18 6.63 9.50
CA LEU A 16 -23.48 5.86 8.28
C LEU A 16 -23.19 6.64 6.98
N ALA A 17 -23.29 7.97 7.00
CA ALA A 17 -22.97 8.80 5.84
C ALA A 17 -21.45 8.92 5.60
N PHE A 18 -20.62 8.73 6.64
CA PHE A 18 -19.17 8.87 6.55
C PHE A 18 -18.46 7.62 6.03
N THR A 19 -19.14 6.47 5.95
CA THR A 19 -18.57 5.20 5.46
C THR A 19 -18.73 4.98 3.96
N LEU A 20 -19.36 5.91 3.21
CA LEU A 20 -19.34 5.85 1.74
C LEU A 20 -17.98 6.34 1.23
N SER A 21 -16.97 5.48 1.32
CA SER A 21 -15.67 5.66 0.68
C SER A 21 -15.85 5.71 -0.84
N THR A 22 -15.46 6.82 -1.46
CA THR A 22 -15.41 6.95 -2.93
C THR A 22 -14.27 6.10 -3.47
N ASN A 23 -14.61 5.01 -4.17
CA ASN A 23 -13.62 4.21 -4.89
C ASN A 23 -13.16 5.00 -6.14
N LEU A 24 -12.04 5.71 -6.03
CA LEU A 24 -11.32 6.29 -7.16
C LEU A 24 -10.38 5.23 -7.76
N TYR A 25 -10.72 4.74 -8.95
CA TYR A 25 -9.84 3.86 -9.72
C TYR A 25 -8.79 4.71 -10.45
N ALA A 26 -7.51 4.47 -10.18
CA ALA A 26 -6.40 5.07 -10.92
C ALA A 26 -6.02 4.16 -12.10
N GLN A 27 -6.00 4.71 -13.31
CA GLN A 27 -5.47 4.03 -14.49
C GLN A 27 -3.96 4.26 -14.56
N THR A 28 -3.16 3.18 -14.58
CA THR A 28 -1.71 3.26 -14.76
C THR A 28 -1.36 3.32 -16.24
N ILE A 29 -0.63 4.36 -16.65
CA ILE A 29 -0.07 4.49 -17.99
C ILE A 29 1.20 3.61 -18.06
N THR A 30 1.20 2.59 -18.90
CA THR A 30 2.39 1.78 -19.22
C THR A 30 3.30 2.52 -20.19
N THR A 31 4.43 3.01 -19.72
CA THR A 31 5.56 3.44 -20.56
C THR A 31 6.54 2.28 -20.71
N ASN A 32 6.62 1.71 -21.91
CA ASN A 32 7.61 0.71 -22.29
C ASN A 32 8.99 1.38 -22.37
N ASN A 33 9.92 1.00 -21.48
CA ASN A 33 11.29 1.51 -21.50
C ASN A 33 12.19 0.52 -22.29
N PRO A 34 12.84 0.93 -23.40
CA PRO A 34 13.61 0.03 -24.24
C PRO A 34 15.11 0.22 -24.00
N TYR A 35 15.68 -0.45 -23.00
CA TYR A 35 17.14 -0.62 -22.94
C TYR A 35 17.48 -2.02 -22.48
N PHE A 36 17.75 -2.90 -23.45
CA PHE A 36 18.44 -4.16 -23.27
C PHE A 36 19.72 -4.09 -24.13
N SER A 37 20.89 -4.08 -23.49
CA SER A 37 22.18 -4.15 -24.17
C SER A 37 22.58 -5.62 -24.31
N THR A 38 22.69 -6.11 -25.54
CA THR A 38 23.16 -7.47 -25.85
C THR A 38 24.68 -7.47 -26.03
N ASN A 39 25.41 -8.01 -25.06
CA ASN A 39 26.80 -8.43 -25.25
C ASN A 39 26.85 -9.95 -25.41
N THR A 40 27.33 -10.40 -26.57
CA THR A 40 27.53 -11.80 -26.99
C THR A 40 28.74 -12.44 -26.31
N VAL A 41 28.58 -13.54 -25.57
CA VAL A 41 29.67 -14.48 -25.23
C VAL A 41 29.14 -15.93 -25.17
N GLU A 42 29.69 -16.74 -26.09
CA GLU A 42 29.99 -18.19 -26.08
C GLU A 42 28.95 -19.21 -25.57
N THR A 43 28.47 -20.04 -26.51
CA THR A 43 27.55 -21.16 -26.29
C THR A 43 28.26 -22.35 -25.65
N THR A 44 28.09 -22.51 -24.34
CA THR A 44 28.30 -23.79 -23.65
C THR A 44 26.95 -24.50 -23.58
N PHE A 45 26.83 -25.70 -24.16
CA PHE A 45 25.61 -26.51 -24.11
C PHE A 45 25.40 -27.06 -22.69
N ILE A 46 24.85 -26.22 -21.82
CA ILE A 46 24.36 -26.61 -20.50
C ILE A 46 23.00 -27.26 -20.70
N SER A 47 22.88 -28.53 -20.29
CA SER A 47 21.62 -29.27 -20.25
C SER A 47 20.62 -28.49 -19.40
N LYS A 48 19.72 -27.77 -20.08
CA LYS A 48 18.78 -26.82 -19.49
C LYS A 48 17.67 -27.59 -18.76
N SER A 49 17.87 -27.89 -17.48
CA SER A 49 16.72 -27.97 -16.59
C SER A 49 16.19 -26.55 -16.47
N ASP A 50 15.02 -26.28 -17.08
CA ASP A 50 14.30 -25.01 -16.98
C ASP A 50 13.80 -24.81 -15.55
N GLU A 51 14.72 -24.61 -14.61
CA GLU A 51 14.40 -24.25 -13.24
C GLU A 51 13.93 -22.80 -13.26
N TYR A 52 12.62 -22.61 -13.07
CA TYR A 52 12.02 -21.29 -13.00
C TYR A 52 12.48 -20.60 -11.71
N ILE A 53 13.48 -19.72 -11.82
CA ILE A 53 13.93 -18.87 -10.72
C ILE A 53 12.92 -17.73 -10.58
N ALA A 54 12.03 -17.83 -9.58
CA ALA A 54 11.16 -16.74 -9.21
C ALA A 54 12.00 -15.62 -8.56
N VAL A 55 12.10 -14.46 -9.24
CA VAL A 55 12.74 -13.27 -8.67
C VAL A 55 11.68 -12.44 -7.95
N PRO A 56 11.71 -12.32 -6.61
CA PRO A 56 10.72 -11.54 -5.89
C PRO A 56 10.88 -10.04 -6.17
N PHE A 57 9.75 -9.34 -6.35
CA PHE A 57 9.74 -7.88 -6.38
C PHE A 57 10.04 -7.29 -5.01
N ARG A 58 10.59 -6.08 -4.98
CA ARG A 58 10.80 -5.32 -3.76
C ARG A 58 9.45 -4.88 -3.17
N ASP A 59 9.36 -4.89 -1.83
CA ASP A 59 8.22 -4.33 -1.10
C ASP A 59 8.09 -2.80 -1.33
N ILE A 60 6.85 -2.32 -1.42
CA ILE A 60 6.50 -0.90 -1.43
C ILE A 60 6.34 -0.45 0.03
N ILE A 61 7.27 0.38 0.51
CA ILE A 61 7.30 0.89 1.89
C ILE A 61 7.35 2.41 1.85
N GLU A 62 6.45 3.08 2.57
CA GLU A 62 6.44 4.53 2.70
C GLU A 62 6.19 4.97 4.14
N TRP A 63 6.50 6.23 4.42
CA TRP A 63 6.21 6.89 5.68
C TRP A 63 4.76 7.36 5.75
N ARG A 64 4.11 7.08 6.87
CA ARG A 64 2.84 7.69 7.27
C ARG A 64 3.08 8.60 8.46
N TYR A 65 2.25 9.63 8.56
CA TYR A 65 2.37 10.67 9.58
C TYR A 65 1.06 10.81 10.35
N LYS A 66 1.16 11.18 11.63
CA LYS A 66 0.01 11.58 12.44
C LYS A 66 0.43 12.69 13.40
N ALA A 67 -0.48 13.64 13.65
CA ALA A 67 -0.29 14.66 14.67
C ALA A 67 -1.08 14.28 15.93
N VAL A 68 -0.42 14.29 17.08
CA VAL A 68 -1.01 14.01 18.39
C VAL A 68 -0.49 15.07 19.36
N ASP A 69 -1.38 15.81 20.03
CA ASP A 69 -1.02 16.83 21.02
C ASP A 69 0.00 17.89 20.54
N GLY A 70 -0.06 18.23 19.25
CA GLY A 70 0.85 19.20 18.62
C GLY A 70 2.20 18.61 18.20
N GLU A 71 2.46 17.34 18.51
CA GLU A 71 3.64 16.60 18.09
C GLU A 71 3.36 15.79 16.82
N LEU A 72 4.31 15.79 15.88
CA LEU A 72 4.24 15.02 14.65
C LEU A 72 4.99 13.69 14.84
N TYR A 73 4.30 12.59 14.56
CA TYR A 73 4.87 11.26 14.58
C TYR A 73 4.90 10.68 13.17
N ARG A 74 5.89 9.84 12.88
CA ARG A 74 5.97 9.03 11.66
C ARG A 74 6.15 7.54 11.93
N ARG A 75 5.67 6.70 11.02
CA ARG A 75 5.85 5.24 11.05
C ARG A 75 5.86 4.70 9.63
N GLN A 76 6.65 3.66 9.37
CA GLN A 76 6.68 3.02 8.07
C GLN A 76 5.51 2.05 7.90
N TYR A 77 4.89 2.07 6.72
CA TYR A 77 3.86 1.14 6.31
C TYR A 77 4.30 0.39 5.06
N ASN A 78 4.21 -0.94 5.10
CA ASN A 78 4.47 -1.82 3.97
C ASN A 78 3.16 -2.11 3.24
N TYR A 79 3.00 -1.56 2.04
CA TYR A 79 1.79 -1.73 1.25
C TYR A 79 1.72 -3.09 0.58
N SER A 80 2.86 -3.67 0.20
CA SER A 80 2.93 -5.01 -0.38
C SER A 80 2.42 -6.08 0.59
N LYS A 81 2.64 -5.88 1.90
CA LYS A 81 2.28 -6.82 2.97
C LYS A 81 1.14 -6.32 3.87
N GLN A 82 0.60 -5.14 3.58
CA GLN A 82 -0.46 -4.47 4.35
C GLN A 82 -0.20 -4.45 5.87
N LYS A 83 1.03 -4.11 6.26
CA LYS A 83 1.45 -4.15 7.67
C LYS A 83 2.30 -2.95 8.06
N TRP A 84 2.15 -2.55 9.32
CA TRP A 84 3.02 -1.56 9.94
C TRP A 84 4.40 -2.16 10.22
N ILE A 85 5.45 -1.34 10.07
CA ILE A 85 6.83 -1.69 10.39
C ILE A 85 7.29 -0.81 11.55
N GLY A 86 7.87 -1.42 12.59
CA GLY A 86 8.36 -0.70 13.77
C GLY A 86 7.24 -0.03 14.56
N GLU A 87 7.57 0.91 15.43
CA GLU A 87 6.60 1.74 16.18
C GLU A 87 6.53 3.16 15.61
N TRP A 88 5.60 3.97 16.13
CA TRP A 88 5.56 5.39 15.82
C TRP A 88 6.75 6.10 16.49
N GLU A 89 7.51 6.86 15.70
CA GLU A 89 8.62 7.70 16.17
C GLU A 89 8.25 9.18 16.06
N LEU A 90 8.70 9.98 17.02
CA LEU A 90 8.58 11.44 16.96
C LEU A 90 9.46 11.96 15.80
N CYS A 91 8.91 12.86 14.98
CA CYS A 91 9.62 13.47 13.85
C CYS A 91 10.71 14.45 14.31
#